data_AF-A0A843TK85-F1
#
_entry.id   AF-A0A843TK85-F1
#
_cell.length_a   1.000
_cell.length_b   1.000
_cell.length_c   1.000
_cell.angle_alpha   90.00
_cell.angle_beta   90.00
_cell.angle_gamma   90.00
#
_symmetry.space_group_name_H-M   'P 1'
#
loop_
_entity.id
_entity.type
_entity.pdbx_description
1 polymer ?
#
loop_
_entity_poly.entity_id
_entity_poly.type
_entity_poly.pdbx_seq_one_letter_code
_entity_poly.pdbx_strand_id
1 'polypeptide(L)'
;MERFKRIAPPSFKGESDPLMAESWMRETEKIFRAIRCPDEDKVTLATYMLQERADVWWSSLLRTRFEDGAVDVAWDAFVRLFRAKFVPEHIQDKMEQEFISLTQGSMTVLEYEARFSELSNMHRI
;
A
#
# COMPACT_ATOMS: atom_id res chain seq x y z
N MET A 1 -7.13 6.98 17.75
CA MET A 1 -6.85 8.25 17.03
C MET A 1 -5.59 8.99 17.52
N GLU A 2 -5.48 9.45 18.79
CA GLU A 2 -4.35 10.33 19.20
C GLU A 2 -2.95 9.72 19.03
N ARG A 3 -2.77 8.43 19.37
CA ARG A 3 -1.48 7.74 19.19
C ARG A 3 -1.07 7.61 17.72
N PHE A 4 -2.04 7.42 16.82
CA PHE A 4 -1.81 7.31 15.37
C PHE A 4 -1.41 8.67 14.78
N LYS A 5 -2.13 9.74 15.13
CA LYS A 5 -1.77 11.11 14.71
C LYS A 5 -0.40 11.55 15.20
N ARG A 6 0.01 11.13 16.40
CA ARG A 6 1.33 11.45 16.97
C ARG A 6 2.51 10.82 16.21
N ILE A 7 2.27 9.75 15.45
CA ILE A 7 3.31 9.09 14.63
C ILE A 7 3.44 9.77 13.26
N ALA A 8 2.56 10.73 12.94
CA ALA A 8 2.51 11.41 11.65
C ALA A 8 2.55 10.41 10.48
N PRO A 9 1.50 9.58 10.33
CA PRO A 9 1.45 8.58 9.27
C PRO A 9 1.58 9.26 7.91
N PRO A 10 2.23 8.62 6.92
CA PRO A 10 2.30 9.18 5.58
C PRO A 10 0.90 9.25 4.97
N SER A 11 0.60 10.33 4.25
CA SER A 11 -0.57 10.37 3.38
C SER A 11 -0.28 9.74 2.03
N PHE A 12 -1.32 9.30 1.33
CA PHE A 12 -1.23 8.78 -0.04
C PHE A 12 -2.21 9.53 -0.92
N LYS A 13 -1.70 10.18 -1.96
CA LYS A 13 -2.51 11.01 -2.87
C LYS A 13 -3.09 10.20 -4.03
N GLY A 14 -2.62 8.97 -4.20
CA GLY A 14 -2.91 8.18 -5.38
C GLY A 14 -1.89 8.45 -6.47
N GLU A 15 -0.61 8.42 -6.12
CA GLU A 15 0.52 8.47 -7.04
C GLU A 15 0.37 7.38 -8.13
N SER A 16 0.92 7.63 -9.32
CA SER A 16 0.85 6.66 -10.43
C SER A 16 1.89 5.56 -10.33
N ASP A 17 2.93 5.76 -9.52
CA ASP A 17 4.00 4.80 -9.28
C ASP A 17 3.55 3.73 -8.27
N PRO A 18 3.47 2.45 -8.67
CA PRO A 18 3.09 1.37 -7.77
C PRO A 18 4.05 1.14 -6.59
N LEU A 19 5.33 1.52 -6.73
CA LEU A 19 6.30 1.46 -5.63
C LEU A 19 5.93 2.39 -4.47
N MET A 20 5.38 3.56 -4.80
CA MET A 20 4.88 4.52 -3.81
C MET A 20 3.65 3.97 -3.07
N ALA A 21 2.77 3.29 -3.80
CA ALA A 21 1.58 2.66 -3.23
C ALA A 21 1.94 1.51 -2.28
N GLU A 22 2.85 0.60 -2.67
CA GLU A 22 3.33 -0.47 -1.78
C GLU A 22 4.10 0.07 -0.58
N SER A 23 4.95 1.08 -0.79
CA SER A 23 5.71 1.70 0.31
C SER A 23 4.78 2.35 1.33
N TRP A 24 3.73 3.03 0.88
CA TRP A 24 2.71 3.58 1.76
C TRP A 24 1.97 2.50 2.54
N MET A 25 1.58 1.40 1.88
CA MET A 25 0.88 0.28 2.53
C MET A 25 1.75 -0.35 3.63
N ARG A 26 3.01 -0.65 3.31
CA ARG A 26 3.98 -1.23 4.25
C ARG A 26 4.19 -0.34 5.48
N GLU A 27 4.35 0.96 5.27
CA GLU A 27 4.58 1.91 6.36
C GLU A 27 3.33 2.07 7.23
N THR A 28 2.15 2.05 6.62
CA THR A 28 0.87 2.02 7.34
C THR A 28 0.75 0.76 8.21
N GLU A 29 1.04 -0.42 7.68
CA GLU A 29 1.02 -1.67 8.46
C GLU A 29 2.08 -1.72 9.57
N LYS A 30 3.26 -1.14 9.33
CA LYS A 30 4.30 -0.98 10.34
C LYS A 30 3.81 -0.11 11.50
N ILE A 31 3.13 0.99 11.21
CA ILE A 31 2.53 1.87 12.23
C ILE A 31 1.45 1.11 13.01
N PHE A 32 0.55 0.40 12.33
CA PHE A 32 -0.50 -0.39 12.99
C PHE A 32 0.08 -1.43 13.96
N ARG A 33 1.14 -2.14 13.55
CA ARG A 33 1.86 -3.06 14.45
C ARG A 33 2.47 -2.34 15.64
N ALA A 34 3.13 -1.19 15.41
CA ALA A 34 3.78 -0.42 16.47
C ALA A 34 2.80 0.10 17.52
N ILE A 35 1.59 0.49 17.12
CA ILE A 35 0.56 0.99 18.06
C ILE A 35 -0.39 -0.10 18.57
N ARG A 36 -0.24 -1.35 18.12
CA ARG A 36 -1.20 -2.44 18.36
C ARG A 36 -2.63 -2.03 17.97
N CYS A 37 -2.79 -1.52 16.76
CA CYS A 37 -4.07 -1.08 16.23
C CYS A 37 -5.06 -2.26 16.18
N PRO A 38 -6.28 -2.13 16.75
CA PRO A 38 -7.36 -3.08 16.56
C PRO A 38 -7.72 -3.23 15.08
N ASP A 39 -8.15 -4.42 14.65
CA ASP A 39 -8.44 -4.70 13.24
C ASP A 39 -9.63 -3.88 12.73
N GLU A 40 -10.63 -3.65 13.60
CA GLU A 40 -11.82 -2.83 13.31
C GLU A 40 -11.47 -1.35 13.01
N ASP A 41 -10.35 -0.85 13.54
CA ASP A 41 -9.93 0.55 13.36
C ASP A 41 -9.05 0.76 12.12
N LYS A 42 -8.44 -0.31 11.58
CA LYS A 42 -7.36 -0.19 10.56
C LYS A 42 -7.83 0.50 9.29
N VAL A 43 -8.98 0.08 8.74
CA VAL A 43 -9.48 0.68 7.49
C VAL A 43 -9.79 2.14 7.70
N THR A 44 -10.53 2.49 8.75
CA THR A 44 -10.86 3.88 9.09
C THR A 44 -9.62 4.76 9.22
N LEU A 45 -8.58 4.28 9.90
CA LEU A 45 -7.34 5.03 10.08
C LEU A 45 -6.53 5.15 8.78
N ALA A 46 -6.45 4.09 7.97
CA ALA A 46 -5.75 4.13 6.69
C ALA A 46 -6.45 5.06 5.69
N THR A 47 -7.77 4.97 5.59
CA THR A 47 -8.56 5.77 4.65
C THR A 47 -8.57 7.24 5.02
N TYR A 48 -8.46 7.56 6.32
CA TYR A 48 -8.27 8.94 6.79
C TYR A 48 -6.96 9.58 6.27
N MET A 49 -5.97 8.76 5.92
CA MET A 49 -4.69 9.23 5.36
C MET A 49 -4.68 9.28 3.83
N LEU A 50 -5.75 8.80 3.17
CA LEU A 50 -5.90 8.97 1.73
C LEU A 50 -6.24 10.41 1.40
N GLN A 51 -5.71 10.89 0.28
CA GLN A 51 -5.90 12.25 -0.21
C GLN A 51 -6.16 12.23 -1.71
N GLU A 52 -6.71 13.33 -2.22
CA GLU A 52 -6.84 13.61 -3.65
C GLU A 52 -7.44 12.41 -4.42
N ARG A 53 -6.69 11.83 -5.38
CA ARG A 53 -7.17 10.74 -6.24
C ARG A 53 -7.52 9.48 -5.44
N ALA A 54 -6.78 9.20 -4.38
CA ALA A 54 -7.02 8.02 -3.56
C ALA A 54 -8.27 8.16 -2.70
N ASP A 55 -8.50 9.33 -2.11
CA ASP A 55 -9.71 9.60 -1.33
C ASP A 55 -10.98 9.57 -2.20
N VAL A 56 -10.93 10.21 -3.38
CA VAL A 56 -12.03 10.18 -4.35
C VAL A 56 -12.35 8.75 -4.79
N TRP A 57 -11.32 7.93 -5.04
CA TRP A 57 -11.51 6.51 -5.40
C TRP A 57 -12.21 5.75 -4.27
N TRP A 58 -11.73 5.87 -3.03
CA TRP A 58 -12.28 5.13 -1.90
C TRP A 58 -13.73 5.54 -1.63
N SER A 59 -14.02 6.83 -1.61
CA SER A 59 -15.37 7.38 -1.44
C SER A 59 -16.33 6.89 -2.54
N SER A 60 -15.87 6.84 -3.79
CA SER A 60 -16.67 6.32 -4.92
C SER A 60 -16.94 4.82 -4.80
N LEU A 61 -15.93 4.05 -4.36
CA LEU A 61 -16.06 2.61 -4.15
C LEU A 61 -17.07 2.30 -3.05
N LEU A 62 -17.04 3.05 -1.94
CA LEU A 62 -18.04 2.93 -0.87
C LEU A 62 -19.46 3.14 -1.42
N ARG A 63 -19.71 4.26 -2.10
CA ARG A 63 -21.03 4.58 -2.65
C ARG A 63 -21.57 3.57 -3.67
N THR A 64 -20.69 2.95 -4.47
CA THR A 64 -21.10 2.10 -5.60
C THR A 64 -21.22 0.63 -5.22
N ARG A 65 -20.40 0.15 -4.29
CA ARG A 65 -20.27 -1.28 -3.97
C ARG A 65 -20.86 -1.65 -2.61
N PHE A 66 -21.02 -0.68 -1.71
CA PHE A 66 -21.47 -0.88 -0.35
C PHE A 66 -22.62 0.10 -0.08
N GLU A 67 -23.85 -0.31 -0.42
CA GLU A 67 -25.08 0.48 -0.19
C GLU A 67 -25.06 1.08 1.23
N ASP A 68 -25.22 2.41 1.32
CA ASP A 68 -25.23 3.19 2.56
C ASP A 68 -24.00 3.10 3.49
N GLY A 69 -22.78 3.05 2.92
CA GLY A 69 -21.58 3.63 3.54
C GLY A 69 -21.13 3.07 4.90
N ALA A 70 -21.73 1.97 5.34
CA ALA A 70 -21.54 1.37 6.66
C ALA A 70 -21.26 -0.14 6.58
N VAL A 71 -20.50 -0.56 5.56
CA VAL A 71 -19.93 -1.91 5.57
C VAL A 71 -18.57 -1.83 6.23
N ASP A 72 -18.41 -2.57 7.33
CA ASP A 72 -17.11 -2.87 7.93
C ASP A 72 -16.29 -3.66 6.92
N VAL A 73 -15.54 -2.93 6.09
CA VAL A 73 -14.57 -3.54 5.19
C VAL A 73 -13.43 -4.07 6.06
N ALA A 74 -13.24 -5.38 6.05
CA ALA A 74 -12.10 -5.98 6.73
C ALA A 74 -10.78 -5.51 6.12
N TRP A 75 -9.73 -5.41 6.94
CA TRP A 75 -8.41 -4.89 6.51
C TRP A 75 -7.86 -5.62 5.28
N ASP A 76 -7.95 -6.95 5.25
CA ASP A 76 -7.52 -7.78 4.12
C ASP A 76 -8.26 -7.42 2.82
N ALA A 77 -9.56 -7.13 2.91
CA ALA A 77 -10.36 -6.71 1.77
C ALA A 77 -9.94 -5.32 1.27
N PHE A 78 -9.67 -4.38 2.19
CA PHE A 78 -9.11 -3.08 1.83
C PHE A 78 -7.77 -3.21 1.11
N VAL A 79 -6.82 -3.99 1.64
CA VAL A 79 -5.50 -4.20 1.02
C VAL A 79 -5.63 -4.74 -0.40
N ARG A 80 -6.49 -5.75 -0.62
CA ARG A 80 -6.74 -6.29 -1.97
C ARG A 80 -7.30 -5.23 -2.93
N LEU A 81 -8.29 -4.46 -2.48
CA LEU A 81 -8.92 -3.41 -3.30
C LEU A 81 -7.93 -2.28 -3.62
N PHE A 82 -7.11 -1.88 -2.65
CA PHE A 82 -6.08 -0.87 -2.80
C PHE A 82 -5.03 -1.31 -3.82
N ARG A 83 -4.48 -2.52 -3.66
CA ARG A 83 -3.50 -3.08 -4.61
C ARG A 83 -4.08 -3.21 -6.00
N ALA A 84 -5.29 -3.74 -6.16
CA ALA A 84 -5.95 -3.83 -7.47
C ALA A 84 -6.09 -2.46 -8.16
N LYS A 85 -6.24 -1.36 -7.40
CA LYS A 85 -6.37 -0.01 -7.94
C LYS A 85 -5.03 0.64 -8.28
N PHE A 86 -4.04 0.54 -7.38
CA PHE A 86 -2.81 1.34 -7.44
C PHE A 86 -1.55 0.52 -7.76
N VAL A 87 -1.65 -0.81 -7.73
CA VAL A 87 -0.59 -1.76 -8.06
C VAL A 87 -1.16 -2.81 -9.04
N PRO A 88 -1.45 -2.42 -10.29
CA PRO A 88 -2.11 -3.31 -11.25
C PRO A 88 -1.29 -4.59 -11.53
N GLU A 89 -1.98 -5.69 -11.80
CA GLU A 89 -1.39 -7.02 -12.04
C GLU A 89 -0.25 -7.01 -13.08
N HIS A 90 -0.43 -6.34 -14.22
CA HIS A 90 0.63 -6.23 -15.23
C HIS A 90 1.92 -5.53 -14.73
N ILE A 91 1.82 -4.67 -13.71
CA ILE A 91 3.00 -4.08 -13.07
C ILE A 91 3.62 -5.09 -12.11
N GLN A 92 2.82 -5.82 -11.34
CA GLN A 92 3.31 -6.91 -10.49
C GLN A 92 4.06 -7.96 -11.32
N ASP A 93 3.49 -8.37 -12.45
CA ASP A 93 4.12 -9.31 -13.40
C ASP A 93 5.45 -8.77 -13.95
N LYS A 94 5.48 -7.48 -14.33
CA LYS A 94 6.70 -6.84 -14.84
C LYS A 94 7.78 -6.80 -13.76
N MET A 95 7.41 -6.54 -12.52
CA MET A 95 8.33 -6.48 -11.39
C MET A 95 8.83 -7.87 -11.00
N GLU A 96 7.98 -8.89 -11.10
CA GLU A 96 8.38 -10.30 -10.97
C GLU A 96 9.42 -10.67 -12.02
N GLN A 97 9.17 -10.32 -13.28
CA GLN A 97 10.13 -10.54 -14.36
C GLN A 97 11.44 -9.78 -14.11
N GLU A 98 11.36 -8.54 -13.64
CA GLU A 98 12.53 -7.73 -13.31
C GLU A 98 13.33 -8.34 -12.15
N PHE A 99 12.67 -8.91 -11.14
CA PHE A 99 13.32 -9.61 -10.03
C PHE A 99 13.99 -10.90 -10.49
N ILE A 100 13.28 -11.73 -11.26
CA ILE A 100 13.80 -13.00 -11.79
C ILE A 100 15.01 -12.76 -12.72
N SER A 101 14.97 -11.68 -13.49
CA SER A 101 16.05 -11.32 -14.42
C SER A 101 17.13 -10.43 -13.80
N LEU A 102 17.01 -10.05 -12.51
CA LEU A 102 17.94 -9.13 -11.87
C LEU A 102 19.32 -9.78 -11.74
N THR A 103 20.26 -9.30 -12.55
CA THR A 103 21.68 -9.61 -12.47
C THR A 103 22.45 -8.34 -12.12
N GLN A 104 23.59 -8.48 -11.43
CA GLN A 104 24.40 -7.31 -11.05
C GLN A 104 24.83 -6.49 -12.27
N GLY A 105 25.23 -7.15 -13.37
CA GLY A 105 25.64 -6.48 -14.60
C GLY A 105 26.73 -5.43 -14.35
N SER A 106 26.45 -4.18 -14.71
CA SER A 106 27.32 -3.02 -14.48
C SER A 106 27.04 -2.28 -13.17
N MET A 107 26.07 -2.71 -12.37
CA MET A 107 25.77 -2.10 -11.07
C MET A 107 26.88 -2.39 -10.07
N THR A 108 27.10 -1.44 -9.16
CA THR A 108 27.87 -1.72 -7.95
C THR A 108 27.11 -2.73 -7.09
N VAL A 109 27.83 -3.40 -6.19
CA VAL A 109 27.21 -4.36 -5.25
C VAL A 109 26.13 -3.69 -4.40
N LEU A 110 26.32 -2.42 -4.02
CA LEU A 110 25.33 -1.66 -3.24
C LEU A 110 24.07 -1.33 -4.05
N GLU A 111 24.22 -0.92 -5.31
CA GLU A 111 23.06 -0.64 -6.18
C GLU A 111 22.26 -1.91 -6.48
N TYR A 112 22.96 -3.02 -6.71
CA TYR A 112 22.31 -4.32 -6.90
C TYR A 112 21.57 -4.77 -5.63
N GLU A 113 22.19 -4.63 -4.45
CA GLU A 113 21.55 -4.98 -3.17
C GLU A 113 20.31 -4.13 -2.92
N ALA A 114 20.37 -2.81 -3.13
CA ALA A 114 19.21 -1.93 -2.99
C ALA A 114 18.06 -2.35 -3.91
N ARG A 115 18.35 -2.60 -5.20
CA ARG A 115 17.38 -3.09 -6.19
C ARG A 115 16.79 -4.44 -5.83
N PHE A 116 17.63 -5.38 -5.39
CA PHE A 116 17.18 -6.70 -4.96
C PHE A 116 16.27 -6.60 -3.73
N SER A 117 16.63 -5.77 -2.76
CA SER A 117 15.84 -5.53 -1.54
C SER A 117 14.49 -4.87 -1.85
N GLU A 118 14.44 -3.90 -2.76
CA GLU A 118 13.18 -3.29 -3.21
C GLU A 118 12.23 -4.31 -3.84
N LEU A 119 12.73 -5.08 -4.83
CA LEU A 119 11.93 -6.06 -5.55
C LEU A 119 11.53 -7.26 -4.67
N SER A 120 12.44 -7.76 -3.82
CA SER A 120 12.16 -8.88 -2.92
C SER A 120 11.10 -8.54 -1.87
N ASN A 121 11.03 -7.28 -1.42
CA ASN A 121 10.03 -6.85 -0.44
C ASN A 121 8.62 -6.74 -1.03
N MET A 122 8.48 -6.62 -2.35
CA MET A 122 7.19 -6.63 -3.02
C MET A 122 6.66 -8.05 -3.27
N HIS A 123 7.55 -9.04 -3.37
CA HIS A 123 7.18 -10.46 -3.55
C HIS A 123 6.73 -11.18 -2.29
N ARG A 124 6.93 -10.61 -1.09
CA ARG A 124 6.90 -11.34 0.18
C ARG A 124 5.60 -11.25 1.00
N ILE A 125 4.49 -10.74 0.44
CA ILE A 125 3.22 -10.53 1.16
C ILE A 125 2.01 -11.03 0.37
#